data_AF-A0A2D9VV60-F1
#
_entry.id   AF-A0A2D9VV60-F1
#
_cell.length_a   1.000
_cell.length_b   1.000
_cell.length_c   1.000
_cell.angle_alpha   90.00
_cell.angle_beta   90.00
_cell.angle_gamma   90.00
#
_symmetry.space_group_name_H-M   'P 1'
#
loop_
_entity.id
_entity.type
_entity.pdbx_description
1 polymer ?
#
loop_
_entity_poly.entity_id
_entity_poly.type
_entity_poly.pdbx_seq_one_letter_code
_entity_poly.pdbx_strand_id
1 'polypeptide(L)'
;MLMLVGLMEKTELSAEIQARLSASAEELRTVLTEPDLESSTHHDLESIMNAFLKTLEGIKVTELPKELVPLRAEVAARIPITSDLWSSLTQR
;
A
#
# COMPACT_ATOMS: atom_id res chain seq x y z
N MET A 1 3.39 -5.45 -5.80
CA MET A 1 2.70 -4.81 -4.66
C MET A 1 1.24 -5.23 -4.56
N LEU A 2 0.38 -4.98 -5.55
CA LEU A 2 -1.06 -5.33 -5.48
C LEU A 2 -1.37 -6.80 -5.14
N MET A 3 -0.53 -7.75 -5.59
CA MET A 3 -0.65 -9.17 -5.24
C MET A 3 -0.36 -9.43 -3.75
N LEU A 4 0.59 -8.70 -3.15
CA LEU A 4 0.93 -8.79 -1.71
C LEU A 4 -0.17 -8.16 -0.86
N VAL A 5 -0.73 -7.04 -1.33
CA VAL A 5 -1.89 -6.37 -0.70
C VAL A 5 -3.12 -7.28 -0.72
N GLY A 6 -3.42 -7.89 -1.86
CA GLY A 6 -4.53 -8.84 -1.98
C GLY A 6 -4.33 -10.14 -1.17
N LEU A 7 -3.08 -10.53 -0.89
CA LEU A 7 -2.79 -11.64 0.02
C LEU A 7 -3.05 -11.27 1.47
N MET A 8 -2.75 -10.04 1.87
CA MET A 8 -3.06 -9.53 3.22
C MET A 8 -4.56 -9.39 3.47
N GLU A 9 -5.35 -9.00 2.46
CA GLU A 9 -6.80 -8.86 2.61
C GLU A 9 -7.56 -10.20 2.69
N LYS A 10 -6.98 -11.29 2.18
CA LYS A 10 -7.63 -12.61 2.10
C LYS A 10 -7.42 -13.48 3.34
N THR A 11 -6.52 -13.10 4.22
CA THR A 11 -6.24 -13.83 5.47
C THR A 11 -7.25 -13.50 6.57
N GLU A 12 -7.37 -14.38 7.57
CA GLU A 12 -8.18 -14.25 8.80
C GLU A 12 -7.71 -13.08 9.69
N LEU A 13 -7.70 -11.87 9.15
CA LEU A 13 -7.50 -10.64 9.89
C LEU A 13 -8.79 -10.32 10.65
N SER A 14 -8.67 -9.57 11.74
CA SER A 14 -9.86 -8.98 12.36
C SER A 14 -10.57 -8.08 11.35
N ALA A 15 -11.90 -8.03 11.41
CA ALA A 15 -12.71 -7.25 10.47
C ALA A 15 -12.28 -5.77 10.41
N GLU A 16 -11.79 -5.22 11.53
CA GLU A 16 -11.27 -3.86 11.60
C GLU A 16 -9.98 -3.68 10.77
N ILE A 17 -9.02 -4.59 10.90
CA ILE A 17 -7.75 -4.51 10.16
C ILE A 17 -7.99 -4.78 8.68
N GLN A 18 -8.86 -5.74 8.37
CA GLN A 18 -9.26 -6.03 7.00
C GLN A 18 -9.92 -4.80 6.36
N ALA A 19 -10.87 -4.14 7.04
CA ALA A 19 -11.52 -2.94 6.52
C ALA A 19 -10.53 -1.79 6.27
N ARG A 20 -9.59 -1.56 7.20
CA ARG A 20 -8.56 -0.52 7.06
C ARG A 20 -7.60 -0.80 5.89
N LEU A 21 -7.15 -2.05 5.74
CA LEU A 21 -6.29 -2.44 4.63
C LEU A 21 -7.02 -2.37 3.30
N SER A 22 -8.24 -2.88 3.23
CA SER A 22 -9.04 -2.86 2.00
C SER A 22 -9.33 -1.44 1.53
N ALA A 23 -9.72 -0.52 2.43
CA ALA A 23 -9.98 0.86 2.07
C ALA A 23 -8.72 1.55 1.50
N SER A 24 -7.58 1.41 2.17
CA SER A 24 -6.34 2.03 1.72
C SER A 24 -5.76 1.36 0.45
N ALA A 25 -6.02 0.06 0.26
CA ALA A 25 -5.65 -0.67 -0.94
C ALA A 25 -6.55 -0.35 -2.14
N GLU A 26 -7.83 -0.04 -1.92
CA GLU A 26 -8.77 0.38 -2.94
C GLU A 26 -8.34 1.72 -3.56
N GLU A 27 -7.96 2.70 -2.74
CA GLU A 27 -7.38 3.96 -3.22
C GLU A 27 -6.14 3.71 -4.09
N LEU A 28 -5.24 2.83 -3.65
CA LEU A 28 -4.05 2.44 -4.41
C LEU A 28 -4.41 1.75 -5.74
N ARG A 29 -5.44 0.89 -5.76
CA ARG A 29 -5.91 0.21 -6.97
C ARG A 29 -6.47 1.22 -7.97
N THR A 30 -7.33 2.13 -7.51
CA THR A 30 -7.99 3.15 -8.35
C THR A 30 -6.96 3.98 -9.12
N VAL A 31 -5.95 4.51 -8.43
CA VAL A 31 -4.90 5.31 -9.07
C VAL A 31 -4.03 4.50 -10.03
N LEU A 32 -3.81 3.21 -9.75
CA LEU A 32 -3.05 2.33 -10.66
C LEU A 32 -3.87 1.89 -11.89
N THR A 33 -5.20 1.82 -11.80
CA THR A 33 -6.07 1.45 -12.92
C THR A 33 -6.47 2.63 -13.80
N GLU A 34 -6.48 3.84 -13.26
CA GLU A 34 -6.71 5.09 -14.01
C GLU A 34 -5.47 5.99 -13.92
N PRO A 35 -4.33 5.57 -14.50
CA PRO A 35 -3.12 6.39 -14.50
C PRO A 35 -3.32 7.55 -15.49
N ASP A 36 -3.95 8.63 -15.05
CA ASP A 36 -3.89 9.88 -15.78
C ASP A 36 -2.46 10.44 -15.60
N LEU A 37 -1.71 10.59 -16.69
CA LEU A 37 -0.27 10.93 -16.63
C LEU A 37 -0.01 12.42 -16.32
N GLU A 38 -1.05 13.18 -15.98
CA GLU A 38 -0.90 14.56 -15.51
C GLU A 38 -0.28 14.62 -14.10
N SER A 39 0.51 15.67 -13.83
CA SER A 39 1.31 15.79 -12.60
C SER A 39 0.50 15.73 -11.28
N SER A 40 -0.82 15.92 -11.33
CA SER A 40 -1.73 15.74 -10.19
C SER A 40 -1.72 14.29 -9.69
N THR A 41 -1.73 13.31 -10.59
CA THR A 41 -1.75 11.88 -10.27
C THR A 41 -0.45 11.41 -9.63
N HIS A 42 0.66 12.12 -9.88
CA HIS A 42 1.94 11.86 -9.22
C HIS A 42 1.89 12.17 -7.72
N HIS A 43 1.34 13.34 -7.39
CA HIS A 43 1.13 13.74 -6.00
C HIS A 43 0.11 12.83 -5.30
N ASP A 44 -0.95 12.44 -6.02
CA ASP A 44 -1.98 11.55 -5.50
C ASP A 44 -1.42 10.15 -5.23
N LEU A 45 -0.60 9.58 -6.14
CA LEU A 45 0.00 8.27 -5.93
C LEU A 45 1.00 8.25 -4.77
N GLU A 46 1.86 9.27 -4.66
CA GLU A 46 2.80 9.39 -3.53
C GLU A 46 2.04 9.52 -2.20
N SER A 47 1.00 10.35 -2.16
CA SER A 47 0.15 10.53 -0.98
C SER A 47 -0.54 9.22 -0.57
N ILE A 48 -1.13 8.50 -1.54
CA ILE A 48 -1.85 7.25 -1.32
C ILE A 48 -0.89 6.12 -0.91
N MET A 49 0.28 6.03 -1.52
CA MET A 49 1.31 5.06 -1.12
C MET A 49 1.81 5.34 0.30
N ASN A 50 2.00 6.61 0.67
CA ASN A 50 2.36 7.00 2.04
C ASN A 50 1.23 6.71 3.04
N ALA A 51 -0.04 6.92 2.66
CA ALA A 51 -1.19 6.58 3.50
C ALA A 51 -1.30 5.06 3.72
N PHE A 52 -1.04 4.27 2.68
CA PHE A 52 -1.00 2.82 2.77
C PHE A 52 0.16 2.32 3.64
N LEU A 53 1.35 2.92 3.51
CA LEU A 53 2.49 2.62 4.39
C LEU A 53 2.16 2.92 5.85
N LYS A 54 1.59 4.10 6.16
CA LYS A 54 1.18 4.45 7.53
C LYS A 54 0.13 3.49 8.09
N THR A 55 -0.79 3.04 7.25
CA THR A 55 -1.80 2.03 7.65
C THR A 55 -1.13 0.71 7.99
N LEU A 56 -0.18 0.26 7.17
CA LEU A 56 0.62 -0.94 7.45
C LEU A 56 1.48 -0.81 8.70
N GLU A 57 2.14 0.33 8.91
CA GLU A 57 2.97 0.61 10.08
C GLU A 57 2.13 0.72 11.36
N GLY A 58 0.91 1.23 11.25
CA GLY A 58 -0.04 1.35 12.36
C GLY A 58 -0.65 0.03 12.83
N ILE A 59 -0.59 -1.04 12.03
CA ILE A 59 -1.01 -2.38 12.45
C ILE A 59 0.11 -3.02 13.28
N LYS A 60 -0.16 -3.37 14.53
CA LYS A 60 0.86 -4.00 15.38
C LYS A 60 1.15 -5.41 14.87
N VAL A 61 2.40 -5.84 14.99
CA VAL A 61 2.83 -7.21 14.63
C VAL A 61 2.01 -8.27 15.38
N THR A 62 1.63 -7.97 16.63
CA THR A 62 0.81 -8.85 17.48
C THR A 62 -0.63 -8.99 17.00
N GLU A 63 -1.11 -8.08 16.15
CA GLU A 63 -2.45 -8.08 15.57
C GLU A 63 -2.49 -8.82 14.23
N LEU A 64 -1.33 -9.27 13.74
CA LEU A 64 -1.20 -10.03 12.50
C LEU A 64 -0.92 -11.51 12.81
N PRO A 65 -1.49 -12.44 12.03
CA PRO A 65 -1.00 -13.80 11.93
C PRO A 65 0.51 -13.79 11.68
N LYS A 66 1.26 -14.65 12.38
CA LYS A 66 2.74 -14.73 12.27
C LYS A 66 3.23 -14.88 10.84
N GLU A 67 2.45 -15.55 10.00
CA GLU A 67 2.73 -15.81 8.59
C GLU A 67 2.73 -14.53 7.74
N LEU A 68 2.01 -13.48 8.17
CA LEU A 68 1.89 -12.21 7.46
C LEU A 68 2.86 -11.15 7.95
N VAL A 69 3.56 -11.39 9.07
CA VAL A 69 4.55 -10.46 9.60
C VAL A 69 5.70 -10.22 8.60
N PRO A 70 6.29 -11.25 7.96
CA PRO A 70 7.31 -11.04 6.93
C PRO A 70 6.74 -10.29 5.72
N LEU A 71 5.50 -10.60 5.34
CA LEU A 71 4.82 -9.99 4.20
C LEU A 71 4.61 -8.49 4.42
N ARG A 72 4.14 -8.10 5.61
CA ARG A 72 4.01 -6.69 6.01
C ARG A 72 5.36 -5.97 5.94
N ALA A 73 6.41 -6.58 6.49
CA ALA A 73 7.75 -5.98 6.48
C ALA A 73 8.28 -5.78 5.05
N GLU A 74 8.07 -6.77 4.18
CA GLU A 74 8.46 -6.68 2.78
C GLU A 74 7.69 -5.56 2.04
N VAL A 75 6.37 -5.48 2.23
CA VAL A 75 5.55 -4.44 1.59
C VAL A 75 5.96 -3.05 2.09
N ALA A 76 6.15 -2.89 3.41
CA ALA A 76 6.60 -1.64 4.00
C ALA A 76 7.97 -1.20 3.47
N ALA A 77 8.90 -2.12 3.25
CA ALA A 77 10.21 -1.82 2.67
C ALA A 77 10.15 -1.46 1.16
N ARG A 78 9.19 -2.02 0.41
CA ARG A 78 9.06 -1.79 -1.04
C ARG A 78 8.33 -0.50 -1.41
N ILE A 79 7.45 0.02 -0.54
CA ILE A 79 6.69 1.24 -0.81
C ILE A 79 7.60 2.46 -1.03
N PRO A 80 8.56 2.80 -0.14
CA PRO A 80 9.46 3.94 -0.35
C PRO A 80 10.27 3.83 -1.64
N ILE A 81 10.81 2.64 -1.93
CA ILE A 81 11.59 2.37 -3.15
C ILE A 81 10.74 2.60 -4.41
N THR A 82 9.47 2.17 -4.37
CA THR A 82 8.54 2.36 -5.50
C THR A 82 8.19 3.84 -5.66
N SER A 83 8.05 4.58 -4.54
CA SER A 83 7.75 6.01 -4.54
C SER A 83 8.90 6.81 -5.15
N ASP A 84 10.13 6.53 -4.72
CA ASP A 84 11.34 7.16 -5.23
C ASP A 84 11.53 6.90 -6.73
N LEU A 85 11.32 5.64 -7.16
CA LEU A 85 11.39 5.27 -8.57
C LEU A 85 10.35 6.02 -9.39
N TRP A 86 9.11 6.09 -8.91
CA TRP A 86 8.04 6.81 -9.60
C TRP A 86 8.37 8.30 -9.71
N SER A 87 8.83 8.94 -8.63
CA SER A 87 9.26 10.35 -8.62
C SER A 87 10.40 10.63 -9.61
N SER A 88 11.30 9.69 -9.80
CA SER A 88 12.37 9.82 -10.79
C SER A 88 11.87 9.75 -12.26
N LEU A 89 10.73 9.11 -12.51
CA LEU A 89 10.18 8.92 -13.85
C LEU A 89 9.35 10.13 -14.33
N THR A 90 8.78 10.90 -13.41
CA THR A 90 7.89 12.04 -13.70
C THR A 90 8.58 13.40 -13.63
N GLN A 91 9.78 13.49 -13.05
CA GLN A 91 10.61 14.72 -13.03
C GLN A 91 11.32 15.03 -14.36
N ARG A 92 10.81 14.58 -15.51
CA ARG A 92 11.43 14.78 -16.84
C ARG A 92 10.94 16.01 -17.58
#